data_AF-Q97CF7-F1
#
_entry.id   AF-Q97CF7-F1
#
_cell.length_a   1.000
_cell.length_b   1.000
_cell.length_c   1.000
_cell.angle_alpha   90.00
_cell.angle_beta   90.00
_cell.angle_gamma   90.00
#
_symmetry.space_group_name_H-M   'P 1'
#
loop_
_entity.id
_entity.type
_entity.pdbx_description
1 polymer ?
#
loop_
_entity_poly.entity_id
_entity_poly.type
_entity_poly.pdbx_seq_one_letter_code
_entity_poly.pdbx_strand_id
1 'polypeptide(L)'
;MRYQNIYKSILFYVVGLALLYLSIFLSNILKYNGHFISALPIVLPLVFSAASIGVAVILIMEKDSPWFFRTGIMSLVIGITLFLFGILTFYLGVESLVWAGSVVIGILFIIAAMVRLIIQGGLSTYRKIRK
;
A
#
# COMPACT_ATOMS: atom_id res chain seq x y z
N MET A 1 -9.42 -1.04 -24.45
CA MET A 1 -9.40 -0.39 -23.11
C MET A 1 -8.69 -1.23 -22.04
N ARG A 2 -8.91 -2.56 -21.93
CA ARG A 2 -8.25 -3.41 -20.92
C ARG A 2 -6.71 -3.33 -20.93
N TYR A 3 -6.09 -3.41 -22.11
CA TYR A 3 -4.63 -3.30 -22.25
C TYR A 3 -4.08 -1.93 -21.78
N GLN A 4 -4.74 -0.82 -22.11
CA GLN A 4 -4.31 0.52 -21.67
C GLN A 4 -4.34 0.67 -20.14
N ASN A 5 -5.30 0.06 -19.46
CA ASN A 5 -5.37 0.08 -18.00
C ASN A 5 -4.27 -0.77 -17.35
N ILE A 6 -3.87 -1.88 -17.98
CA ILE A 6 -2.75 -2.71 -17.51
C ILE A 6 -1.44 -1.93 -17.59
N TYR A 7 -1.14 -1.28 -18.73
CA TYR A 7 0.08 -0.46 -18.85
C TYR A 7 0.12 0.69 -17.84
N LYS A 8 -1.01 1.39 -17.63
CA LYS A 8 -1.10 2.44 -16.60
C LYS A 8 -0.89 1.88 -15.20
N SER A 9 -1.50 0.74 -14.88
CA SER A 9 -1.34 0.06 -13.60
C SER A 9 0.13 -0.28 -13.33
N ILE A 10 0.83 -0.88 -14.30
CA ILE A 10 2.26 -1.19 -14.20
C ILE A 10 3.06 0.08 -13.95
N LEU A 11 2.80 1.15 -14.72
CA LEU A 11 3.50 2.42 -14.57
C LEU A 11 3.32 3.02 -13.17
N PHE A 12 2.10 3.06 -12.65
CA PHE A 12 1.83 3.53 -11.28
C PHE A 12 2.48 2.63 -10.22
N TYR A 13 2.53 1.32 -10.44
CA TYR A 13 3.19 0.40 -9.52
C TYR A 13 4.71 0.62 -9.48
N VAL A 14 5.35 0.76 -10.64
CA VAL A 14 6.79 1.07 -10.76
C VAL A 14 7.12 2.42 -10.13
N VAL A 15 6.30 3.45 -10.38
CA VAL A 15 6.46 4.76 -9.70
C VAL A 15 6.35 4.61 -8.18
N GLY A 16 5.40 3.80 -7.71
CA GLY A 16 5.26 3.48 -6.28
C GLY A 16 6.53 2.84 -5.70
N LEU A 17 7.11 1.86 -6.38
CA LEU A 17 8.37 1.23 -5.95
C LEU A 17 9.56 2.20 -5.97
N ALA A 18 9.65 3.06 -6.99
CA ALA A 18 10.69 4.09 -7.06
C ALA A 18 10.61 5.08 -5.89
N LEU A 19 9.39 5.43 -5.44
CA LEU A 19 9.18 6.26 -4.26
C LEU A 19 9.57 5.56 -2.95
N LEU A 20 9.33 4.25 -2.83
CA LEU A 20 9.83 3.47 -1.69
C LEU A 20 11.35 3.48 -1.63
N TYR A 21 12.00 3.28 -2.78
CA TYR A 21 13.45 3.37 -2.89
C TYR A 21 13.96 4.77 -2.51
N LEU A 22 13.28 5.83 -2.97
CA LEU A 22 13.61 7.20 -2.61
C LEU A 22 13.51 7.43 -1.09
N SER A 23 12.53 6.82 -0.42
CA SER A 23 12.42 6.88 1.05
C SER A 23 13.63 6.26 1.74
N ILE A 24 14.10 5.09 1.27
CA ILE A 24 15.33 4.44 1.79
C ILE A 24 16.52 5.36 1.58
N PHE A 25 16.69 5.87 0.37
CA PHE A 25 17.82 6.71 0.01
C PHE A 25 17.87 7.98 0.87
N LEU A 26 16.73 8.66 1.04
CA LEU A 26 16.61 9.84 1.89
C LEU A 26 16.86 9.53 3.36
N SER A 27 16.40 8.38 3.85
CA SER A 27 16.64 7.96 5.24
C SER A 27 18.12 7.71 5.55
N ASN A 28 18.92 7.31 4.55
CA ASN A 28 20.35 7.10 4.75
C ASN A 28 21.14 8.41 4.73
N ILE A 29 20.62 9.44 4.06
CA ILE A 29 21.27 10.76 3.95
C ILE A 29 20.83 11.69 5.09
N LEU A 30 19.53 11.70 5.39
CA LEU A 30 18.92 12.57 6.39
C LEU A 30 18.73 11.79 7.68
N LYS A 31 19.62 12.02 8.65
CA LYS A 31 19.46 11.43 9.99
C LYS A 31 18.25 12.05 10.69
N TYR A 32 17.39 11.18 11.22
CA TYR A 32 16.20 11.60 11.94
C TYR A 32 16.57 12.09 13.35
N ASN A 33 16.53 13.41 13.56
CA ASN A 33 16.88 14.05 14.83
C ASN A 33 15.69 14.16 15.82
N GLY A 34 14.61 13.39 15.64
CA GLY A 34 13.42 13.44 16.51
C GLY A 34 12.41 14.55 16.21
N HIS A 35 12.70 15.45 15.25
CA HIS A 35 11.77 16.48 14.81
C HIS A 35 10.92 16.02 13.64
N PHE A 36 9.60 16.24 13.69
CA PHE A 36 8.69 15.83 12.62
C PHE A 36 9.05 16.43 11.25
N ILE A 37 9.52 17.68 11.23
CA ILE A 37 9.90 18.37 9.98
C ILE A 37 11.05 17.63 9.26
N SER A 38 12.00 17.05 9.99
CA SER A 38 13.09 16.28 9.39
C SER A 38 12.68 14.86 8.98
N ALA A 39 11.55 14.34 9.47
CA ALA A 39 10.95 13.10 9.00
C ALA A 39 10.15 13.26 7.70
N LEU A 40 9.60 14.45 7.42
CA LEU A 40 8.75 14.67 6.25
C LEU A 40 9.37 14.23 4.92
N PRO A 41 10.64 14.54 4.60
CA PRO A 41 11.27 14.10 3.35
C PRO A 41 11.33 12.57 3.22
N ILE A 42 11.40 11.84 4.34
CA ILE A 42 11.49 10.38 4.38
C ILE A 42 10.09 9.76 4.27
N VAL A 43 9.12 10.34 4.98
CA VAL A 43 7.74 9.82 5.08
C VAL A 43 6.89 10.16 3.86
N LEU A 44 7.07 11.34 3.25
CA LEU A 44 6.26 11.74 2.09
C LEU A 44 6.36 10.74 0.93
N PRO A 45 7.56 10.29 0.50
CA PRO A 45 7.67 9.25 -0.53
C PRO A 45 6.94 7.95 -0.17
N LEU A 46 6.91 7.55 1.12
CA LEU A 46 6.15 6.37 1.56
C LEU A 46 4.65 6.54 1.34
N VAL A 47 4.11 7.70 1.73
CA VAL A 47 2.68 7.99 1.56
C VAL A 47 2.29 8.04 0.09
N PHE A 48 3.09 8.74 -0.73
CA PHE A 48 2.85 8.80 -2.18
C PHE A 48 3.02 7.44 -2.86
N SER A 49 3.93 6.60 -2.37
CA SER A 49 4.07 5.22 -2.84
C SER A 49 2.79 4.42 -2.59
N ALA A 50 2.27 4.44 -1.36
CA ALA A 50 1.04 3.75 -1.00
C ALA A 50 -0.14 4.22 -1.86
N ALA A 51 -0.25 5.53 -2.11
CA ALA A 51 -1.27 6.09 -2.99
C ALA A 51 -1.11 5.60 -4.45
N SER A 52 0.12 5.61 -4.98
CA SER A 52 0.43 5.17 -6.34
C SER A 52 0.14 3.68 -6.54
N ILE A 53 0.55 2.84 -5.59
CA ILE A 53 0.24 1.40 -5.58
C ILE A 53 -1.27 1.19 -5.48
N GLY A 54 -1.97 1.96 -4.65
CA GLY A 54 -3.42 1.89 -4.52
C GLY A 54 -4.13 2.17 -5.85
N VAL A 55 -3.72 3.24 -6.55
CA VAL A 55 -4.24 3.57 -7.89
C VAL A 55 -3.92 2.46 -8.89
N ALA A 56 -2.71 1.90 -8.85
CA ALA A 56 -2.32 0.80 -9.72
C ALA A 56 -3.26 -0.41 -9.57
N VAL A 57 -3.61 -0.79 -8.33
CA VAL A 57 -4.52 -1.91 -8.05
C VAL A 57 -5.94 -1.58 -8.51
N ILE A 58 -6.44 -0.37 -8.25
CA ILE A 58 -7.79 0.02 -8.67
C ILE A 58 -7.94 0.01 -10.20
N LEU A 59 -6.88 0.36 -10.94
CA LEU A 59 -6.87 0.39 -12.41
C LEU A 59 -6.93 -1.01 -13.05
N ILE A 60 -6.36 -2.03 -12.40
CA ILE A 60 -6.35 -3.40 -12.95
C ILE A 60 -7.64 -4.18 -12.61
N MET A 61 -8.35 -3.77 -11.56
CA MET A 61 -9.62 -4.38 -11.18
C MET A 61 -10.77 -3.93 -12.08
N GLU A 62 -11.59 -4.89 -12.51
CA GLU A 62 -12.77 -4.63 -13.34
C GLU A 62 -13.79 -3.76 -12.61
N LYS A 63 -14.41 -2.82 -13.33
CA LYS A 63 -15.42 -1.91 -12.79
C LYS A 63 -16.64 -2.64 -12.22
N ASP A 64 -16.89 -3.86 -12.69
CA ASP A 64 -18.06 -4.67 -12.31
C ASP A 64 -17.91 -5.30 -10.92
N SER A 65 -16.70 -5.27 -10.34
CA SER A 65 -16.48 -5.75 -8.97
C SER A 65 -16.96 -4.72 -7.92
N PRO A 66 -17.60 -5.17 -6.82
CA PRO A 66 -18.08 -4.28 -5.77
C PRO A 66 -16.98 -3.38 -5.21
N TRP A 67 -17.29 -2.10 -4.96
CA TRP A 67 -16.32 -1.12 -4.46
C TRP A 67 -15.62 -1.56 -3.18
N PHE A 68 -16.34 -2.22 -2.28
CA PHE A 68 -15.80 -2.72 -1.02
C PHE A 68 -14.80 -3.86 -1.21
N PHE A 69 -15.03 -4.72 -2.22
CA PHE A 69 -14.06 -5.73 -2.65
C PHE A 69 -12.80 -5.06 -3.23
N ARG A 70 -12.99 -4.10 -4.13
CA ARG A 70 -11.87 -3.39 -4.80
C ARG A 70 -10.97 -2.68 -3.80
N THR A 71 -11.55 -1.95 -2.87
CA THR A 71 -10.80 -1.25 -1.82
C THR A 71 -10.22 -2.21 -0.77
N GLY A 72 -10.84 -3.37 -0.56
CA GLY A 72 -10.28 -4.46 0.25
C GLY A 72 -8.99 -5.02 -0.37
N ILE A 73 -9.01 -5.37 -1.66
CA ILE A 73 -7.82 -5.83 -2.39
C ILE A 73 -6.75 -4.73 -2.47
N MET A 74 -7.14 -3.48 -2.71
CA MET A 74 -6.22 -2.33 -2.68
C MET A 74 -5.49 -2.25 -1.33
N SER A 75 -6.25 -2.29 -0.23
CA SER A 75 -5.71 -2.28 1.14
C SER A 75 -4.77 -3.46 1.38
N LEU A 76 -5.13 -4.65 0.89
CA LEU A 76 -4.32 -5.86 1.05
C LEU A 76 -2.98 -5.72 0.34
N VAL A 77 -2.98 -5.27 -0.92
CA VAL A 77 -1.76 -5.11 -1.72
C VAL A 77 -0.84 -4.07 -1.09
N ILE A 78 -1.38 -2.89 -0.72
CA ILE A 78 -0.61 -1.85 -0.01
C ILE A 78 -0.01 -2.43 1.28
N GLY A 79 -0.82 -3.14 2.07
CA GLY A 79 -0.40 -3.73 3.33
C GLY A 79 0.74 -4.73 3.17
N ILE A 80 0.63 -5.66 2.23
CA ILE A 80 1.68 -6.65 1.93
C ILE A 80 2.94 -5.95 1.43
N THR A 81 2.82 -4.98 0.52
CA THR A 81 4.00 -4.27 -0.02
C THR A 81 4.72 -3.49 1.08
N LEU A 82 4.01 -2.75 1.93
CA LEU A 82 4.62 -2.02 3.05
C LEU A 82 5.21 -2.95 4.11
N PHE A 83 4.56 -4.07 4.39
CA PHE A 83 5.07 -5.06 5.34
C PHE A 83 6.39 -5.67 4.86
N LEU A 84 6.45 -6.14 3.61
CA LEU A 84 7.67 -6.68 3.02
C LEU A 84 8.76 -5.61 2.90
N PHE A 85 8.40 -4.38 2.52
CA PHE A 85 9.32 -3.26 2.49
C PHE A 85 9.89 -2.94 3.88
N GLY A 86 9.07 -3.00 4.93
CA GLY A 86 9.51 -2.85 6.31
C GLY A 86 10.55 -3.91 6.72
N ILE A 87 10.33 -5.17 6.36
CA ILE A 87 11.32 -6.25 6.61
C ILE A 87 12.62 -6.00 5.83
N LEU A 88 12.51 -5.61 4.55
CA LEU A 88 13.67 -5.33 3.70
C LEU A 88 14.51 -4.17 4.26
N THR A 89 13.86 -3.09 4.67
CA THR A 89 14.53 -1.89 5.23
C THR A 89 15.18 -2.17 6.58
N PHE A 90 14.57 -3.04 7.40
CA PHE A 90 15.20 -3.56 8.61
C PHE A 90 16.50 -4.31 8.29
N TYR A 91 16.47 -5.21 7.29
CA TYR A 91 17.67 -5.96 6.87
C TYR A 91 18.77 -5.06 6.30
N LEU A 92 18.40 -3.96 5.65
CA LEU A 92 19.34 -2.96 5.10
C LEU A 92 19.90 -2.00 6.17
N GLY A 93 19.52 -2.13 7.44
CA GLY A 93 20.00 -1.28 8.53
C GLY A 93 19.50 0.17 8.45
N VAL A 94 18.36 0.41 7.79
CA VAL A 94 17.74 1.73 7.67
C VAL A 94 17.17 2.16 9.04
N GLU A 95 17.06 3.47 9.26
CA GLU A 95 16.49 4.05 10.48
C GLU A 95 15.13 3.45 10.88
N SER A 96 14.91 3.35 12.19
CA SER A 96 13.73 2.69 12.77
C SER A 96 12.40 3.27 12.34
N LEU A 97 12.38 4.58 12.07
CA LEU A 97 11.21 5.28 11.57
C LEU A 97 10.65 4.64 10.29
N VAL A 98 11.52 4.24 9.36
CA VAL A 98 11.13 3.72 8.04
C VAL A 98 10.65 2.29 8.16
N TRP A 99 11.45 1.41 8.78
CA TRP A 99 11.09 -0.01 8.84
C TRP A 99 9.93 -0.25 9.79
N ALA A 100 9.95 0.31 11.00
CA ALA A 100 8.90 0.09 11.99
C ALA A 100 7.59 0.73 11.56
N GLY A 101 7.66 1.96 11.01
CA GLY A 101 6.50 2.64 10.46
C GLY A 101 5.84 1.83 9.33
N SER A 102 6.64 1.30 8.40
CA SER A 102 6.14 0.51 7.28
C SER A 102 5.54 -0.82 7.72
N VAL A 103 6.16 -1.53 8.68
CA VAL A 103 5.62 -2.79 9.23
C VAL A 103 4.28 -2.55 9.92
N VAL A 104 4.22 -1.57 10.84
CA VAL A 104 3.00 -1.30 11.62
C VAL A 104 1.87 -0.86 10.70
N ILE A 105 2.12 0.08 9.79
CA ILE A 105 1.12 0.53 8.82
C ILE A 105 0.71 -0.64 7.90
N GLY A 106 1.66 -1.46 7.46
CA GLY A 106 1.40 -2.65 6.66
C GLY A 106 0.42 -3.61 7.33
N ILE A 107 0.65 -3.92 8.61
CA ILE A 107 -0.25 -4.77 9.42
C ILE A 107 -1.65 -4.15 9.51
N LEU A 108 -1.77 -2.85 9.78
CA LEU A 108 -3.05 -2.16 9.86
C LEU A 108 -3.84 -2.24 8.54
N PHE A 109 -3.17 -2.08 7.40
CA PHE A 109 -3.78 -2.22 6.08
C PHE A 109 -4.24 -3.66 5.79
N ILE A 110 -3.48 -4.67 6.24
CA ILE A 110 -3.87 -6.08 6.12
C ILE A 110 -5.12 -6.37 6.96
N ILE A 111 -5.15 -5.93 8.22
CA ILE A 111 -6.32 -6.09 9.10
C ILE A 111 -7.54 -5.39 8.48
N ALA A 112 -7.38 -4.15 8.04
CA ALA A 112 -8.45 -3.40 7.38
C ALA A 112 -8.96 -4.12 6.11
N ALA A 113 -8.06 -4.72 5.33
CA ALA A 113 -8.42 -5.50 4.16
C ALA A 113 -9.24 -6.75 4.54
N MET A 114 -8.80 -7.50 5.56
CA MET A 114 -9.51 -8.68 6.04
C MET A 114 -10.93 -8.34 6.48
N VAL A 115 -11.08 -7.30 7.31
CA VAL A 115 -12.40 -6.82 7.76
C VAL A 115 -13.29 -6.49 6.56
N ARG A 116 -12.74 -5.76 5.57
CA ARG A 116 -13.51 -5.36 4.39
C ARG A 116 -13.95 -6.57 3.55
N LEU A 117 -13.04 -7.51 3.30
CA LEU A 117 -13.33 -8.70 2.51
C LEU A 117 -14.33 -9.63 3.21
N ILE A 118 -14.25 -9.77 4.54
CA ILE A 118 -15.20 -10.54 5.34
C ILE A 118 -16.61 -9.97 5.25
N ILE A 119 -16.75 -8.65 5.46
CA ILE A 119 -18.07 -7.97 5.35
C ILE A 119 -18.63 -8.13 3.93
N GLN A 120 -17.79 -8.00 2.89
CA GLN A 120 -18.23 -8.21 1.51
C GLN A 120 -18.68 -9.65 1.25
N GLY A 121 -17.94 -10.63 1.78
CA GLY A 121 -18.32 -12.05 1.74
C GLY A 121 -19.67 -12.30 2.40
N GLY A 122 -19.89 -11.73 3.59
CA GLY A 122 -21.17 -11.80 4.30
C GLY A 122 -22.33 -11.19 3.52
N LEU A 123 -22.13 -10.01 2.92
CA LEU A 123 -23.13 -9.34 2.08
C LEU A 123 -23.49 -10.16 0.84
N SER A 124 -22.50 -10.81 0.22
CA SER A 124 -22.69 -11.69 -0.94
C SER A 124 -23.55 -12.90 -0.58
N THR A 125 -23.24 -13.57 0.55
CA THR A 125 -23.98 -14.74 1.03
C THR A 125 -25.42 -14.36 1.39
N TYR A 126 -25.64 -13.25 2.09
CA TYR A 126 -26.98 -12.77 2.44
C TYR A 126 -27.84 -12.52 1.20
N ARG A 127 -27.28 -11.89 0.16
CA ARG A 127 -27.99 -11.66 -1.12
C ARG A 127 -28.33 -12.96 -1.84
N LYS A 128 -27.50 -13.99 -1.72
CA LYS A 128 -27.74 -15.30 -2.34
C LYS A 128 -28.86 -16.08 -1.64
N ILE A 129 -29.02 -15.93 -0.32
CA ILE A 129 -30.08 -16.59 0.45
C ILE A 129 -31.44 -15.90 0.26
N ARG A 130 -31.46 -14.59 -0.01
CA ARG A 130 -32.69 -13.81 -0.22
C ARG A 130 -33.29 -13.94 -1.63
N LYS A 131 -32.54 -14.50 -2.59
CA LYS A 131 -33.01 -14.78 -3.96
C LYS A 131 -33.43 -16.23 -4.06
#